data_AF-A0A7S0F4F1-F1
#
_entry.id   AF-A0A7S0F4F1-F1
#
_cell.length_a   1.000
_cell.length_b   1.000
_cell.length_c   1.000
_cell.angle_alpha   90.00
_cell.angle_beta   90.00
_cell.angle_gamma   90.00
#
_symmetry.space_group_name_H-M   'P 1'
#
loop_
_entity.id
_entity.type
_entity.pdbx_description
1 polymer ?
#
loop_
_entity_poly.entity_id
_entity_poly.type
_entity_poly.pdbx_seq_one_letter_code
_entity_poly.pdbx_strand_id
1 'polypeptide(L)'
;PVAVRLVLQRATSSRILLNADSSVEAWVETGAAIVAYVSFTAEMERCAKPEQVRRIEQAVRAMLHFPLMTHGQWGDGQKTLSALALCVAACQHGGRQPGVVSFVLVPQASLSCKIRPDGRGASYRALADKEAGAALYASFVRALQAACTAALSAAGLGVAPNHAEQATAHEEELQRKRLAALGPPDEFF
;
A
#
# COMPACT_ATOMS: atom_id res chain seq x y z
N PRO A 1 12.15 5.42 21.92
CA PRO A 1 11.09 6.22 21.24
C PRO A 1 10.80 5.60 19.86
N VAL A 2 9.66 5.90 19.24
CA VAL A 2 9.20 5.19 18.02
C VAL A 2 9.88 5.82 16.80
N ALA A 3 10.76 5.06 16.12
CA ALA A 3 11.56 5.56 15.01
C ALA A 3 10.79 5.62 13.68
N VAL A 4 9.96 4.61 13.41
CA VAL A 4 9.07 4.50 12.24
C VAL A 4 7.64 4.36 12.75
N ARG A 5 6.72 5.20 12.27
CA ARG A 5 5.29 5.10 12.57
C ARG A 5 4.55 4.63 11.32
N LEU A 6 3.70 3.62 11.52
CA LEU A 6 2.85 3.06 10.49
C LEU A 6 1.39 3.13 10.96
N VAL A 7 0.51 3.56 10.07
CA VAL A 7 -0.94 3.32 10.19
C VAL A 7 -1.33 2.45 9.02
N LEU A 8 -1.84 1.26 9.31
CA LEU A 8 -2.26 0.29 8.31
C LEU A 8 -3.78 0.23 8.27
N GLN A 9 -4.34 0.33 7.08
CA GLN A 9 -5.77 0.23 6.83
C GLN A 9 -6.03 -0.82 5.76
N ARG A 10 -6.98 -1.72 6.05
CA ARG A 10 -7.53 -2.61 5.03
C ARG A 10 -8.44 -1.80 4.11
N ALA A 11 -8.26 -1.97 2.80
CA ALA A 11 -9.13 -1.40 1.78
C ALA A 11 -9.60 -2.50 0.84
N THR A 12 -10.87 -2.45 0.44
CA THR A 12 -11.42 -3.32 -0.63
C THR A 12 -11.07 -2.81 -2.02
N SER A 13 -10.93 -1.49 -2.14
CA SER A 13 -10.40 -0.79 -3.30
C SER A 13 -9.73 0.50 -2.82
N SER A 14 -8.78 1.01 -3.60
CA SER A 14 -8.18 2.31 -3.33
C SER A 14 -7.89 3.05 -4.64
N ARG A 15 -7.84 4.37 -4.55
CA ARG A 15 -7.45 5.25 -5.66
C ARG A 15 -6.56 6.35 -5.11
N ILE A 16 -5.36 6.50 -5.66
CA ILE A 16 -4.36 7.47 -5.21
C ILE A 16 -3.92 8.39 -6.36
N LEU A 17 -3.84 9.68 -6.09
CA LEU A 17 -3.31 10.67 -7.01
C LEU A 17 -1.79 10.68 -6.91
N LEU A 18 -1.09 10.46 -8.04
CA LEU A 18 0.37 10.44 -8.09
C LEU A 18 0.98 11.81 -8.38
N ASN A 19 0.27 12.64 -9.14
CA ASN A 19 0.74 13.96 -9.51
C ASN A 19 -0.41 14.97 -9.49
N ALA A 20 -0.33 15.94 -8.58
CA ALA A 20 -1.28 17.03 -8.45
C ALA A 20 -0.83 18.30 -9.19
N ASP A 21 0.45 18.37 -9.57
CA ASP A 21 1.08 19.58 -10.14
C ASP A 21 1.14 19.57 -11.68
N SER A 22 0.71 18.48 -12.32
CA SER A 22 0.56 18.39 -13.77
C SER A 22 -0.83 18.81 -14.23
N SER A 23 -0.93 19.40 -15.42
CA SER A 23 -2.21 19.69 -16.10
C SER A 23 -3.05 18.44 -16.41
N VAL A 24 -2.48 17.25 -16.18
CA VAL A 24 -3.14 15.95 -16.30
C VAL A 24 -3.00 15.24 -14.97
N GLU A 25 -4.11 14.98 -14.29
CA GLU A 25 -4.13 14.19 -13.06
C GLU A 25 -3.79 12.72 -13.38
N ALA A 26 -2.76 12.18 -12.74
CA ALA A 26 -2.42 10.77 -12.84
C ALA A 26 -2.92 10.02 -11.61
N TRP A 27 -3.91 9.15 -11.81
CA TRP A 27 -4.49 8.32 -10.76
C TRP A 27 -4.05 6.86 -10.90
N VAL A 28 -3.84 6.19 -9.77
CA VAL A 28 -3.65 4.73 -9.71
C VAL A 28 -4.75 4.13 -8.87
N GLU A 29 -5.41 3.12 -9.42
CA GLU A 29 -6.45 2.34 -8.74
C GLU A 29 -5.94 0.95 -8.36
N THR A 30 -6.39 0.45 -7.21
CA THR A 30 -6.09 -0.91 -6.75
C THR A 30 -7.36 -1.59 -6.27
N GLY A 31 -7.40 -2.92 -6.39
CA GLY A 31 -8.38 -3.76 -5.69
C GLY A 31 -8.07 -3.88 -4.19
N ALA A 32 -8.23 -5.08 -3.64
CA ALA A 32 -7.93 -5.35 -2.24
C ALA A 32 -6.50 -4.89 -1.89
N ALA A 33 -6.39 -4.06 -0.84
CA ALA A 33 -5.13 -3.42 -0.51
C ALA A 33 -4.94 -3.22 0.99
N ILE A 34 -3.67 -3.08 1.37
CA ILE A 34 -3.27 -2.45 2.62
C ILE A 34 -2.77 -1.05 2.27
N VAL A 35 -3.50 -0.04 2.73
CA VAL A 35 -3.05 1.36 2.69
C VAL A 35 -2.18 1.59 3.92
N ALA A 36 -0.92 1.91 3.71
CA ALA A 36 0.05 2.16 4.75
C ALA A 36 0.51 3.62 4.73
N TYR A 37 0.13 4.37 5.75
CA TYR A 37 0.66 5.71 5.99
C TYR A 37 1.97 5.60 6.77
N VAL A 38 3.05 6.13 6.21
CA VAL A 38 4.41 5.96 6.73
C VAL A 38 4.98 7.30 7.18
N SER A 39 5.56 7.33 8.39
CA SER A 39 6.26 8.49 8.92
C SER A 39 7.57 8.08 9.58
N PHE A 40 8.63 8.85 9.32
CA PHE A 40 9.93 8.70 9.97
C PHE A 40 10.18 9.86 10.92
N THR A 41 10.76 9.55 12.07
CA THR A 41 11.09 10.57 13.08
C THR A 41 12.53 11.06 12.96
N ALA A 42 12.84 12.22 13.55
CA ALA A 42 14.21 12.72 13.70
C ALA A 42 15.14 11.76 14.45
N GLU A 43 14.60 10.82 15.23
CA GLU A 43 15.40 9.74 15.82
C GLU A 43 15.92 8.77 14.77
N MET A 44 15.06 8.39 13.81
CA MET A 44 15.43 7.49 12.72
C MET A 44 16.58 8.07 11.89
N GLU A 45 16.49 9.37 11.58
CA GLU A 45 17.53 10.10 10.88
C GLU A 45 18.88 10.08 11.61
N ARG A 46 18.87 10.27 12.94
CA ARG A 46 20.09 10.27 13.77
C ARG A 46 20.70 8.88 13.98
N CYS A 47 19.99 7.81 13.61
CA CYS A 47 20.54 6.46 13.70
C CYS A 47 21.66 6.25 12.67
N ALA A 48 22.67 5.44 13.01
CA ALA A 48 23.65 4.99 12.03
C ALA A 48 22.97 4.18 10.92
N LYS A 49 23.50 4.25 9.68
CA LYS A 49 22.90 3.58 8.50
C LYS A 49 22.55 2.09 8.71
N PRO A 50 23.40 1.24 9.33
CA PRO A 50 23.05 -0.16 9.57
C PRO A 50 21.81 -0.33 10.46
N GLU A 51 21.67 0.53 11.48
CA GLU A 51 20.53 0.51 12.38
C GLU A 51 19.26 1.04 11.68
N GLN A 52 19.39 2.02 10.78
CA GLN A 52 18.28 2.47 9.93
C GLN A 52 17.74 1.33 9.07
N VAL A 53 18.63 0.60 8.39
CA VAL A 53 18.26 -0.55 7.55
C VAL A 53 17.52 -1.60 8.38
N ARG A 54 18.08 -1.99 9.53
CA ARG A 54 17.48 -2.97 10.43
C ARG A 54 16.07 -2.55 10.89
N ARG A 55 15.88 -1.28 11.27
CA ARG A 55 14.57 -0.77 11.73
C ARG A 55 13.55 -0.73 10.60
N ILE A 56 13.97 -0.40 9.37
CA ILE A 56 13.12 -0.45 8.17
C ILE A 56 12.68 -1.89 7.91
N GLU A 57 13.61 -2.84 7.91
CA GLU A 57 13.33 -4.26 7.68
C GLU A 57 12.38 -4.82 8.74
N GLN A 58 12.57 -4.46 10.02
CA GLN A 58 11.65 -4.82 11.10
C GLN A 58 10.23 -4.28 10.85
N ALA A 59 10.10 -3.02 10.45
CA ALA A 59 8.81 -2.40 10.16
C ALA A 59 8.11 -3.04 8.95
N VAL A 60 8.86 -3.32 7.88
CA VAL A 60 8.39 -4.03 6.68
C VAL A 60 7.91 -5.44 7.05
N ARG A 61 8.71 -6.19 7.81
CA ARG A 61 8.36 -7.54 8.26
C ARG A 61 7.09 -7.50 9.11
N ALA A 62 7.00 -6.56 10.05
CA ALA A 62 5.79 -6.38 10.86
C ALA A 62 4.57 -6.15 9.97
N MET A 63 4.66 -5.26 8.98
CA MET A 63 3.58 -4.95 8.04
C MET A 63 3.14 -6.17 7.21
N LEU A 64 4.09 -6.95 6.68
CA LEU A 64 3.79 -8.13 5.85
C LEU A 64 3.11 -9.26 6.63
N HIS A 65 3.42 -9.40 7.91
CA HIS A 65 2.90 -10.47 8.76
C HIS A 65 1.74 -10.02 9.67
N PHE A 66 1.39 -8.73 9.68
CA PHE A 66 0.31 -8.24 10.54
C PHE A 66 -1.05 -8.78 10.05
N PRO A 67 -1.84 -9.44 10.91
CA PRO A 67 -3.08 -10.09 10.51
C PRO A 67 -4.22 -9.06 10.43
N LEU A 68 -4.34 -8.41 9.27
CA LEU A 68 -5.32 -7.34 9.02
C LEU A 68 -6.35 -7.68 7.95
N MET A 69 -6.07 -8.68 7.11
CA MET A 69 -6.93 -9.05 5.99
C MET A 69 -7.97 -10.09 6.43
N THR A 70 -9.14 -10.11 5.79
CA THR A 70 -10.10 -11.20 5.92
C THR A 70 -10.67 -11.50 4.52
N HIS A 71 -11.16 -12.72 4.30
CA HIS A 71 -11.80 -13.10 3.05
C HIS A 71 -13.20 -12.50 2.89
N GLY A 72 -13.86 -12.11 3.98
CA GLY A 72 -15.23 -11.61 3.98
C GLY A 72 -15.41 -10.23 4.62
N GLN A 73 -16.64 -9.94 5.01
CA GLN A 73 -17.01 -8.64 5.56
C GLN A 73 -16.46 -8.45 6.98
N TRP A 74 -16.35 -7.20 7.39
CA TRP A 74 -15.95 -6.91 8.77
C TRP A 74 -16.98 -7.49 9.75
N GLY A 75 -16.53 -8.28 10.73
CA GLY A 75 -17.40 -8.86 11.75
C GLY A 75 -18.07 -10.19 11.36
N ASP A 76 -17.64 -10.82 10.27
CA ASP A 76 -18.12 -12.14 9.82
C ASP A 76 -17.61 -13.34 10.66
N GLY A 77 -16.82 -13.07 11.70
CA GLY A 77 -16.23 -14.08 12.58
C GLY A 77 -15.06 -14.86 11.98
N GLN A 78 -14.64 -14.54 10.75
CA GLN A 78 -13.47 -15.16 10.13
C GLN A 78 -12.18 -14.65 10.77
N LYS A 79 -11.17 -15.54 10.86
CA LYS A 79 -9.86 -15.17 11.39
C LYS A 79 -9.19 -14.18 10.45
N THR A 80 -8.52 -13.17 11.02
CA THR A 80 -7.67 -12.29 10.24
C THR A 80 -6.41 -13.01 9.77
N LEU A 81 -6.03 -12.74 8.54
CA LEU A 81 -4.83 -13.25 7.88
C LEU A 81 -3.90 -12.08 7.56
N SER A 82 -2.61 -12.37 7.46
CA SER A 82 -1.68 -11.40 6.88
C SER A 82 -1.89 -11.29 5.37
N ALA A 83 -1.43 -10.20 4.75
CA ALA A 83 -1.48 -10.05 3.29
C ALA A 83 -0.79 -11.22 2.59
N LEU A 84 0.37 -11.65 3.11
CA LEU A 84 1.09 -12.80 2.56
C LEU A 84 0.28 -14.09 2.69
N ALA A 85 -0.30 -14.38 3.86
CA ALA A 85 -1.09 -15.58 4.07
C ALA A 85 -2.31 -15.62 3.16
N LEU A 86 -2.96 -14.47 2.92
CA LEU A 86 -4.08 -14.35 1.99
C LEU A 86 -3.65 -14.66 0.55
N CYS A 87 -2.52 -14.11 0.09
CA CYS A 87 -1.98 -14.37 -1.24
C CYS A 87 -1.63 -15.85 -1.43
N VAL A 88 -1.00 -16.49 -0.43
CA VAL A 88 -0.65 -17.93 -0.49
C VAL A 88 -1.89 -18.81 -0.52
N ALA A 89 -2.88 -18.53 0.35
CA ALA A 89 -4.14 -19.30 0.40
C ALA A 89 -4.90 -19.25 -0.93
N ALA A 90 -4.91 -18.08 -1.59
CA ALA A 90 -5.57 -17.91 -2.88
C ALA A 90 -4.96 -18.80 -3.99
N CYS A 91 -3.65 -19.04 -3.94
CA CYS A 91 -2.95 -19.86 -4.92
C CYS A 91 -3.11 -21.37 -4.69
N GLN A 92 -3.25 -21.81 -3.43
CA GLN A 92 -3.39 -23.23 -3.09
C GLN A 92 -4.78 -23.81 -3.43
N HIS A 93 -5.83 -22.99 -3.48
CA HIS A 93 -7.21 -23.44 -3.65
C HIS A 93 -7.74 -23.43 -5.10
N GLY A 94 -6.86 -23.46 -6.11
CA GLY A 94 -7.28 -23.77 -7.49
C GLY A 94 -8.17 -22.73 -8.17
N GLY A 95 -8.01 -21.44 -7.84
CA GLY A 95 -8.39 -20.36 -8.76
C GLY A 95 -9.88 -20.01 -8.84
N ARG A 96 -10.58 -19.83 -7.71
CA ARG A 96 -11.86 -19.10 -7.74
C ARG A 96 -11.82 -17.64 -7.32
N GLN A 97 -10.76 -17.15 -6.67
CA GLN A 97 -10.34 -15.73 -6.71
C GLN A 97 -8.86 -15.58 -6.27
N PRO A 98 -7.96 -15.01 -7.08
CA PRO A 98 -6.74 -14.43 -6.57
C PRO A 98 -7.06 -13.03 -6.07
N GLY A 99 -7.30 -12.87 -4.77
CA GLY A 99 -7.27 -11.55 -4.18
C GLY A 99 -5.81 -11.11 -4.08
N VAL A 100 -5.21 -10.64 -5.18
CA VAL A 100 -3.88 -10.01 -5.08
C VAL A 100 -4.03 -8.82 -4.14
N VAL A 101 -3.27 -8.84 -3.05
CA VAL A 101 -3.28 -7.74 -2.07
C VAL A 101 -2.22 -6.74 -2.47
N SER A 102 -2.64 -5.55 -2.87
CA SER A 102 -1.74 -4.44 -3.16
C SER A 102 -1.29 -3.75 -1.88
N PHE A 103 -0.07 -3.23 -1.85
CA PHE A 103 0.37 -2.29 -0.84
C PHE A 103 0.35 -0.88 -1.42
N VAL A 104 -0.43 0.01 -0.81
CA VAL A 104 -0.50 1.43 -1.19
C VAL A 104 0.24 2.22 -0.12
N LEU A 105 1.44 2.69 -0.45
CA LEU A 105 2.28 3.43 0.48
C LEU A 105 2.04 4.93 0.33
N VAL A 106 1.72 5.59 1.44
CA VAL A 106 1.47 7.04 1.50
C VAL A 106 2.48 7.68 2.46
N PRO A 107 3.35 8.59 1.99
CA PRO A 107 4.20 9.36 2.90
C PRO A 107 3.32 10.31 3.71
N GLN A 108 3.28 10.14 5.03
CA GLN A 108 2.40 10.91 5.92
C GLN A 108 3.18 11.38 7.15
N ALA A 109 4.05 12.38 6.97
CA ALA A 109 4.93 12.87 8.03
C ALA A 109 4.14 13.31 9.29
N SER A 110 2.94 13.85 9.10
CA SER A 110 2.05 14.34 10.17
C SER A 110 1.75 13.30 11.28
N LEU A 111 1.87 11.99 11.02
CA LEU A 111 1.70 10.96 12.06
C LEU A 111 2.66 11.08 13.25
N SER A 112 3.80 11.75 13.06
CA SER A 112 4.80 11.97 14.09
C SER A 112 4.69 13.35 14.74
N CYS A 113 3.70 14.17 14.35
CA CYS A 113 3.45 15.45 14.99
C CYS A 113 2.89 15.25 16.41
N LYS A 114 3.04 16.28 17.24
CA LYS A 114 2.38 16.36 18.55
C LYS A 114 1.46 17.56 18.55
N ILE A 115 0.19 17.36 18.89
CA ILE A 115 -0.71 18.46 19.19
C ILE A 115 -0.17 19.17 20.45
N ARG A 116 -0.13 20.50 20.41
CA ARG A 116 0.33 21.31 21.56
C ARG A 116 -0.67 21.17 22.72
N PRO A 117 -0.22 21.29 23.98
CA PRO A 117 -1.11 21.12 25.14
C PRO A 117 -2.30 22.09 25.17
N ASP A 118 -2.16 23.26 24.56
CA ASP A 118 -3.21 24.27 24.43
C ASP A 118 -4.23 23.96 23.31
N GLY A 119 -3.99 22.91 22.52
CA GLY A 119 -4.82 22.51 21.39
C GLY A 119 -4.75 23.46 20.17
N ARG A 120 -3.97 24.54 20.22
CA ARG A 120 -3.97 25.60 19.20
C ARG A 120 -2.91 25.42 18.10
N GLY A 121 -2.34 24.23 17.98
CA GLY A 121 -1.43 23.90 16.89
C GLY A 121 -0.73 22.56 17.03
N ALA A 122 0.13 22.25 16.06
CA ALA A 122 0.96 21.06 16.05
C ALA A 122 2.45 21.42 16.16
N SER A 123 3.24 20.51 16.70
CA SER A 123 4.69 20.54 16.72
C SER A 123 5.25 19.43 15.83
N TYR A 124 6.17 19.81 14.95
CA TYR A 124 6.79 18.93 13.96
C TYR A 124 8.27 18.64 14.26
N ARG A 125 8.76 19.01 15.45
CA ARG A 125 10.17 18.81 15.85
C ARG A 125 10.61 17.35 15.90
N ALA A 126 9.66 16.42 15.92
CA ALA A 126 9.92 15.00 15.94
C ALA A 126 9.99 14.38 14.53
N LEU A 127 9.72 15.15 13.46
CA LEU A 127 9.80 14.67 12.09
C LEU A 127 11.26 14.58 11.64
N ALA A 128 11.58 13.60 10.78
CA ALA A 128 12.82 13.64 10.01
C ALA A 128 12.81 14.85 9.07
N ASP A 129 14.00 15.36 8.75
CA ASP A 129 14.15 16.43 7.76
C ASP A 129 13.69 15.95 6.38
N LYS A 130 13.27 16.87 5.50
CA LYS A 130 12.63 16.53 4.21
C LYS A 130 13.47 15.58 3.35
N GLU A 131 14.75 15.87 3.18
CA GLU A 131 15.66 15.07 2.35
C GLU A 131 15.95 13.71 2.99
N ALA A 132 16.19 13.69 4.30
CA ALA A 132 16.38 12.45 5.06
C ALA A 132 15.14 11.57 5.02
N GLY A 133 13.95 12.15 5.24
CA GLY A 133 12.66 11.49 5.15
C GLY A 133 12.40 10.90 3.77
N ALA A 134 12.72 11.62 2.70
CA ALA A 134 12.61 11.11 1.33
C ALA A 134 13.54 9.91 1.08
N ALA A 135 14.80 9.98 1.53
CA ALA A 135 15.75 8.88 1.41
C ALA A 135 15.34 7.63 2.22
N LEU A 136 14.83 7.84 3.44
CA LEU A 136 14.29 6.78 4.30
C LEU A 136 13.06 6.15 3.67
N TYR A 137 12.14 6.94 3.11
CA TYR A 137 10.96 6.45 2.41
C TYR A 137 11.33 5.61 1.19
N ALA A 138 12.24 6.09 0.34
CA ALA A 138 12.73 5.32 -0.80
C ALA A 138 13.38 3.99 -0.37
N SER A 139 14.13 3.99 0.74
CA SER A 139 14.72 2.77 1.31
C SER A 139 13.66 1.80 1.84
N PHE A 140 12.61 2.32 2.48
CA PHE A 140 11.47 1.54 2.94
C PHE A 140 10.70 0.89 1.79
N VAL A 141 10.43 1.64 0.71
CA VAL A 141 9.76 1.11 -0.50
C VAL A 141 10.59 -0.05 -1.08
N ARG A 142 11.90 0.13 -1.26
CA ARG A 142 12.79 -0.93 -1.77
C ARG A 142 12.81 -2.16 -0.86
N ALA A 143 12.89 -1.96 0.45
CA ALA A 143 12.87 -3.06 1.41
C ALA A 143 11.55 -3.83 1.38
N LEU A 144 10.41 -3.14 1.25
CA LEU A 144 9.11 -3.79 1.08
C LEU A 144 9.05 -4.60 -0.22
N GLN A 145 9.46 -4.01 -1.33
CA GLN A 145 9.49 -4.70 -2.63
C GLN A 145 10.34 -5.97 -2.55
N ALA A 146 11.55 -5.88 -2.00
CA ALA A 146 12.43 -7.04 -1.81
C ALA A 146 11.78 -8.11 -0.92
N ALA A 147 11.15 -7.71 0.19
CA ALA A 147 10.49 -8.64 1.10
C ALA A 147 9.25 -9.30 0.47
N CYS A 148 8.44 -8.56 -0.29
CA CYS A 148 7.34 -9.12 -1.07
C CYS A 148 7.83 -10.14 -2.09
N THR A 149 8.85 -9.79 -2.89
CA THR A 149 9.43 -10.69 -3.89
C THR A 149 9.98 -11.96 -3.26
N ALA A 150 10.72 -11.84 -2.15
CA ALA A 150 11.25 -12.98 -1.42
C ALA A 150 10.14 -13.88 -0.86
N ALA A 151 9.09 -13.28 -0.30
CA ALA A 151 7.97 -14.02 0.28
C ALA A 151 7.13 -14.75 -0.78
N LEU A 152 6.87 -14.12 -1.93
CA LEU A 152 6.19 -14.75 -3.07
C LEU A 152 7.05 -15.89 -3.63
N SER A 153 8.34 -15.65 -3.85
CA SER A 153 9.27 -16.67 -4.35
C SER A 153 9.34 -17.89 -3.42
N ALA A 154 9.41 -17.66 -2.11
CA ALA A 154 9.41 -18.72 -1.10
C ALA A 154 8.09 -19.52 -1.07
N ALA A 155 6.98 -18.90 -1.45
CA ALA A 155 5.68 -19.55 -1.61
C ALA A 155 5.53 -20.29 -2.94
N GLY A 156 6.55 -20.30 -3.80
CA GLY A 156 6.47 -20.87 -5.16
C GLY A 156 5.63 -20.04 -6.12
N LEU A 157 5.29 -18.80 -5.74
CA LEU A 157 4.58 -17.84 -6.56
C LEU A 157 5.63 -16.98 -7.26
N GLY A 158 5.68 -17.05 -8.60
CA GLY A 158 6.60 -16.21 -9.38
C GLY A 158 6.41 -14.72 -9.09
N VAL A 159 7.32 -13.88 -9.60
CA VAL A 159 7.16 -12.42 -9.51
C VAL A 159 5.86 -12.04 -10.20
N ALA A 160 4.86 -11.60 -9.44
CA ALA A 160 3.63 -11.07 -10.02
C ALA A 160 4.00 -9.85 -10.88
N PRO A 161 3.49 -9.76 -12.13
CA PRO A 161 3.77 -8.62 -13.00
C PRO A 161 3.29 -7.33 -12.34
N ASN A 162 3.95 -6.23 -12.70
CA ASN A 162 3.69 -4.91 -12.14
C ASN A 162 2.24 -4.51 -12.46
N HIS A 163 1.40 -4.30 -11.44
CA HIS A 163 -0.04 -4.03 -11.63
C HIS A 163 -0.37 -2.79 -12.47
N ALA A 164 0.60 -1.90 -12.70
CA ALA A 164 0.47 -0.79 -13.64
C ALA A 164 0.06 -1.27 -15.05
N GLU A 165 0.54 -2.44 -15.49
CA GLU A 165 0.21 -3.03 -16.81
C GLU A 165 -1.16 -3.75 -16.80
N GLN A 166 -1.61 -4.21 -15.64
CA GLN A 166 -2.91 -4.88 -15.49
C GLN A 166 -4.06 -3.89 -15.28
N ALA A 167 -3.78 -2.73 -14.67
CA ALA A 167 -4.74 -1.64 -14.53
C ALA A 167 -5.16 -1.10 -15.90
N THR A 168 -4.21 -0.91 -16.83
CA THR A 168 -4.49 -0.56 -18.23
C THR A 168 -5.31 -1.62 -18.93
N ALA A 169 -4.96 -2.90 -18.78
CA ALA A 169 -5.72 -4.00 -19.40
C ALA A 169 -7.17 -4.09 -18.87
N HIS A 170 -7.39 -3.83 -17.58
CA HIS A 170 -8.72 -3.80 -16.98
C HIS A 170 -9.54 -2.59 -17.44
N GLU A 171 -8.89 -1.43 -17.59
CA GLU A 171 -9.49 -0.19 -18.08
C GLU A 171 -9.88 -0.31 -19.56
N GLU A 172 -9.03 -0.92 -20.39
CA GLU A 172 -9.33 -1.29 -21.78
C GLU A 172 -10.52 -2.26 -21.88
N GLU A 173 -10.60 -3.25 -20.99
CA GLU A 173 -11.73 -4.19 -20.97
C GLU A 173 -13.05 -3.52 -20.52
N LEU A 174 -12.99 -2.64 -19.52
CA LEU A 174 -14.14 -1.84 -19.05
C LEU A 174 -14.61 -0.86 -20.13
N GLN A 175 -13.68 -0.22 -20.84
CA GLN A 175 -13.98 0.70 -21.93
C GLN A 175 -14.57 -0.05 -23.13
N ARG A 176 -14.07 -1.24 -23.44
CA ARG A 176 -14.66 -2.13 -24.46
C ARG A 176 -16.09 -2.56 -24.09
N LYS A 177 -16.34 -2.91 -22.82
CA LYS A 177 -17.69 -3.27 -22.34
C LYS A 177 -18.65 -2.07 -22.35
N ARG A 178 -18.17 -0.86 -22.03
CA ARG A 178 -18.96 0.38 -22.11
C ARG A 178 -19.32 0.75 -23.55
N LEU A 179 -18.38 0.62 -24.48
CA LEU A 179 -18.63 0.85 -25.90
C LEU A 179 -19.57 -0.20 -26.50
N ALA A 180 -19.48 -1.46 -26.06
CA ALA A 180 -20.39 -2.53 -26.49
C ALA A 180 -21.81 -2.40 -25.89
N ALA A 181 -21.96 -1.72 -24.76
CA ALA A 181 -23.25 -1.45 -24.11
C ALA A 181 -23.97 -0.22 -24.69
N LEU A 182 -23.28 0.60 -25.49
CA LEU A 182 -23.91 1.63 -26.32
C LEU A 182 -24.43 0.94 -27.58
N GLY A 183 -25.69 0.51 -27.56
CA GLY A 183 -26.38 0.08 -28.77
C GLY A 183 -26.35 1.19 -29.84
N PRO A 184 -26.31 0.86 -31.13
CA PRO A 184 -26.30 1.87 -32.19
C PRO A 184 -27.53 2.78 -32.08
N PRO A 185 -27.38 4.10 -32.35
CA PRO A 185 -28.39 5.11 -32.04
C PRO A 185 -29.56 5.14 -33.05
N ASP A 186 -30.13 3.98 -33.40
CA ASP A 186 -31.21 3.88 -34.38
C ASP A 186 -32.47 3.11 -33.88
N GLU A 187 -32.57 2.77 -32.59
CA GLU A 187 -33.77 2.08 -32.04
C GLU A 187 -34.64 2.95 -31.10
N PHE A 188 -34.38 4.26 -30.99
CA PHE A 188 -35.14 5.17 -30.10
C PHE A 188 -35.78 6.39 -30.77
N PHE A 189 -35.91 6.40 -32.11
CA PHE A 189 -36.74 7.38 -32.83
C PHE A 189 -37.66 6.71 -33.85
#